data_AF-Q7NFE8-F1
#
_entry.id   AF-Q7NFE8-F1
#
_cell.length_a   1.000
_cell.length_b   1.000
_cell.length_c   1.000
_cell.angle_alpha   90.00
_cell.angle_beta   90.00
_cell.angle_gamma   90.00
#
_symmetry.space_group_name_H-M   'P 1'
#
loop_
_entity.id
_entity.type
_entity.pdbx_description
1 polymer ?
#
loop_
_entity_poly.entity_id
_entity_poly.type
_entity_poly.pdbx_seq_one_letter_code
_entity_poly.pdbx_strand_id
1 'polypeptide(L)'
;MDTGLQPQHQRKCSYRSDFHAWTVEQAAALKARQWDRLDIENLAEEIEALGRAERRELESRLAVLIAHLLKWQFQSERRSNSWQATIDEQRDQIARLLTSQPSLQS
;
A
#
# COMPACT_ATOMS: atom_id res chain seq x y z
N MET A 1 -29.07 31.91 -16.71
CA MET A 1 -28.32 31.84 -15.45
C MET A 1 -27.85 30.41 -15.33
N ASP A 2 -26.69 30.13 -15.90
CA ASP A 2 -26.14 28.78 -16.00
C ASP A 2 -25.08 28.66 -14.89
N THR A 3 -25.47 28.02 -13.80
CA THR A 3 -24.63 27.89 -12.61
C THR A 3 -23.60 26.80 -12.91
N GLY A 4 -22.41 27.23 -13.34
CA GLY A 4 -21.28 26.35 -13.58
C GLY A 4 -21.03 25.41 -12.41
N LEU A 5 -21.32 24.13 -12.62
CA LEU A 5 -20.88 23.06 -11.74
C LEU A 5 -19.35 23.07 -11.72
N GLN A 6 -18.79 23.44 -10.57
CA GLN A 6 -17.36 23.55 -10.38
C GLN A 6 -16.66 22.20 -10.70
N PRO A 7 -15.53 22.20 -11.42
CA PRO A 7 -14.83 20.98 -11.86
C PRO A 7 -14.37 20.06 -10.71
N GLN A 8 -14.30 20.59 -9.49
CA GLN A 8 -13.87 19.90 -8.28
C GLN A 8 -14.92 18.93 -7.70
N HIS A 9 -16.22 19.17 -7.92
CA HIS A 9 -17.28 18.26 -7.42
C HIS A 9 -17.45 17.01 -8.29
N GLN A 10 -17.25 17.15 -9.61
CA GLN A 10 -17.36 16.02 -10.55
C GLN A 10 -16.23 15.00 -10.33
N ARG A 11 -15.01 15.45 -10.02
CA ARG A 11 -13.84 14.59 -9.78
C ARG A 11 -13.98 13.74 -8.52
N LYS A 12 -14.47 14.34 -7.42
CA LYS A 12 -14.75 13.62 -6.16
C LYS A 12 -15.78 12.49 -6.35
N CYS A 13 -16.74 12.66 -7.27
CA CYS A 13 -17.73 11.62 -7.57
C CYS A 13 -17.10 10.45 -8.35
N SER A 14 -16.26 10.75 -9.35
CA SER A 14 -15.53 9.74 -10.14
C SER A 14 -14.58 8.89 -9.29
N TYR A 15 -13.80 9.53 -8.40
CA TYR A 15 -12.91 8.84 -7.44
C TYR A 15 -13.65 7.79 -6.60
N ARG A 16 -14.82 8.16 -6.05
CA ARG A 16 -15.61 7.28 -5.18
C ARG A 16 -16.34 6.17 -5.91
N SER A 17 -16.69 6.37 -7.19
CA SER A 17 -17.45 5.40 -7.98
C SER A 17 -16.57 4.44 -8.78
N ASP A 18 -15.42 4.89 -9.27
CA ASP A 18 -14.49 4.10 -10.08
C ASP A 18 -13.04 4.58 -9.89
N PHE A 19 -12.42 4.07 -8.83
CA PHE A 19 -11.04 4.39 -8.47
C PHE A 19 -10.05 4.02 -9.58
N HIS A 20 -10.25 2.88 -10.26
CA HIS A 20 -9.34 2.44 -11.32
C HIS A 20 -9.40 3.39 -12.52
N ALA A 21 -10.60 3.75 -12.99
CA ALA A 21 -10.74 4.73 -14.06
C ALA A 21 -10.14 6.09 -13.68
N TRP A 22 -10.37 6.54 -12.44
CA TRP A 22 -9.78 7.78 -11.92
C TRP A 22 -8.24 7.73 -11.93
N THR A 23 -7.60 6.66 -11.45
CA THR A 23 -6.12 6.56 -11.45
C THR A 23 -5.54 6.61 -12.86
N VAL A 24 -6.18 5.95 -13.83
CA VAL A 24 -5.76 6.00 -15.24
C VAL A 24 -5.88 7.42 -15.81
N GLU A 25 -6.99 8.11 -15.53
CA GLU A 25 -7.20 9.49 -15.97
C GLU A 25 -6.16 10.44 -15.36
N GLN A 26 -5.92 10.35 -14.06
CA GLN A 26 -4.96 11.20 -13.36
C GLN A 26 -3.51 10.95 -13.84
N ALA A 27 -3.15 9.69 -14.09
CA ALA A 27 -1.84 9.34 -14.65
C ALA A 27 -1.67 9.90 -16.08
N ALA A 28 -2.72 9.86 -16.90
CA ALA A 28 -2.70 10.45 -18.24
C ALA A 28 -2.57 11.99 -18.19
N ALA A 29 -3.33 12.65 -17.31
CA ALA A 29 -3.25 14.09 -17.10
C ALA A 29 -1.85 14.53 -16.61
N LEU A 30 -1.25 13.76 -15.70
CA LEU A 30 0.09 14.02 -15.19
C LEU A 30 1.15 13.90 -16.30
N LYS A 31 1.09 12.84 -17.13
CA LYS A 31 1.99 12.66 -18.28
C LYS A 31 1.85 13.78 -19.31
N ALA A 32 0.62 14.25 -19.53
CA ALA A 32 0.32 15.35 -20.44
C ALA A 32 0.57 16.74 -19.83
N ARG A 33 1.02 16.83 -18.57
CA ARG A 33 1.23 18.09 -17.82
C ARG A 33 -0.01 18.98 -17.77
N GLN A 34 -1.19 18.37 -17.72
CA GLN A 34 -2.48 19.05 -17.63
C GLN A 34 -2.83 19.34 -16.17
N TRP A 35 -2.11 20.28 -15.55
CA TRP A 35 -2.19 20.58 -14.11
C TRP A 35 -3.60 20.90 -13.63
N ASP A 36 -4.39 21.62 -14.44
CA ASP A 36 -5.77 22.00 -14.11
C ASP A 36 -6.71 20.80 -13.95
N ARG A 37 -6.34 19.65 -14.53
CA ARG A 37 -7.12 18.40 -14.49
C ARG A 37 -6.73 17.47 -13.35
N LEU A 38 -5.61 17.76 -12.67
CA LEU A 38 -5.18 16.97 -11.53
C LEU A 38 -6.08 17.23 -10.33
N ASP A 39 -6.45 16.16 -9.67
CA ASP A 39 -7.11 16.16 -8.38
C ASP A 39 -6.04 16.06 -7.29
N ILE A 40 -5.41 17.20 -6.99
CA ILE A 40 -4.20 17.28 -6.16
C ILE A 40 -4.45 16.78 -4.74
N GLU A 41 -5.63 17.04 -4.15
CA GLU A 41 -5.97 16.58 -2.80
C GLU A 41 -5.95 15.04 -2.72
N ASN A 42 -6.71 14.38 -3.59
CA ASN A 42 -6.80 12.92 -3.61
C ASN A 42 -5.45 12.28 -4.03
N LEU A 43 -4.72 12.88 -4.98
CA LEU A 43 -3.39 12.38 -5.38
C LEU A 43 -2.37 12.42 -4.23
N ALA A 44 -2.37 13.49 -3.43
CA ALA A 44 -1.49 13.58 -2.27
C ALA A 44 -1.85 12.51 -1.23
N GLU A 45 -3.14 12.34 -0.95
CA GLU A 45 -3.62 11.32 -0.02
C GLU A 45 -3.24 9.90 -0.46
N GLU A 46 -3.38 9.57 -1.76
CA GLU A 46 -2.97 8.28 -2.30
C GLU A 46 -1.46 8.05 -2.22
N ILE A 47 -0.63 9.07 -2.52
CA ILE A 47 0.82 8.97 -2.39
C ILE A 47 1.23 8.70 -0.93
N GLU A 48 0.63 9.39 0.01
CA GLU A 48 0.88 9.13 1.43
C GLU A 48 0.34 7.75 1.86
N ALA A 49 -0.81 7.33 1.33
CA ALA A 49 -1.40 6.04 1.63
C ALA A 49 -0.53 4.89 1.13
N LEU A 50 0.12 5.04 -0.03
CA LEU A 50 1.11 4.09 -0.55
C LEU A 50 2.28 3.93 0.43
N GLY A 51 2.87 5.05 0.91
CA GLY A 51 3.93 4.98 1.92
C GLY A 51 3.48 4.32 3.24
N ARG A 52 2.24 4.59 3.68
CA ARG A 52 1.64 3.93 4.86
C ARG A 52 1.35 2.44 4.63
N ALA A 53 1.05 2.02 3.41
CA ALA A 53 0.75 0.62 3.08
C ALA A 53 2.00 -0.25 3.19
N GLU A 54 3.14 0.23 2.70
CA GLU A 54 4.42 -0.46 2.79
C GLU A 54 4.86 -0.69 4.23
N ARG A 55 4.70 0.33 5.10
CA ARG A 55 4.96 0.20 6.53
C ARG A 55 4.01 -0.81 7.20
N ARG A 56 2.70 -0.75 6.90
CA ARG A 56 1.71 -1.69 7.44
C ARG A 56 2.00 -3.13 7.01
N GLU A 57 2.49 -3.34 5.79
CA GLU A 57 2.92 -4.64 5.29
C GLU A 57 4.11 -5.18 6.09
N LEU A 58 5.12 -4.33 6.36
CA LEU A 58 6.24 -4.70 7.22
C LEU A 58 5.78 -5.10 8.64
N GLU A 59 4.92 -4.29 9.26
CA GLU A 59 4.36 -4.56 10.59
C GLU A 59 3.58 -5.89 10.62
N SER A 60 2.75 -6.15 9.61
CA SER A 60 1.99 -7.41 9.46
C SER A 60 2.91 -8.62 9.36
N ARG A 61 3.93 -8.56 8.49
CA ARG A 61 4.90 -9.65 8.30
C ARG A 61 5.71 -9.93 9.57
N LEU A 62 6.15 -8.88 10.26
CA LEU A 62 6.84 -9.01 11.54
C LEU A 62 5.95 -9.66 12.60
N ALA A 63 4.69 -9.26 12.70
CA ALA A 63 3.74 -9.87 13.64
C ALA A 63 3.57 -11.38 13.37
N VAL A 64 3.42 -11.78 12.11
CA VAL A 64 3.32 -13.20 11.72
C VAL A 64 4.62 -13.95 12.04
N LEU A 65 5.78 -13.37 11.71
CA LEU A 65 7.08 -13.97 11.99
C LEU A 65 7.30 -14.18 13.49
N ILE A 66 7.07 -13.15 14.32
CA ILE A 66 7.20 -13.23 15.77
C ILE A 66 6.26 -14.30 16.34
N ALA A 67 5.00 -14.33 15.90
CA ALA A 67 4.05 -15.34 16.34
C ALA A 67 4.51 -16.77 16.02
N HIS A 68 5.08 -17.01 14.83
CA HIS A 68 5.59 -18.33 14.46
C HIS A 68 6.89 -18.70 15.17
N LEU A 69 7.78 -17.74 15.43
CA LEU A 69 8.99 -17.97 16.23
C LEU A 69 8.64 -18.33 17.68
N LEU A 70 7.64 -17.67 18.28
CA LEU A 70 7.15 -18.02 19.62
C LEU A 70 6.54 -19.43 19.64
N LYS A 71 5.68 -19.76 18.66
CA LYS A 71 5.16 -21.13 18.52
C LYS A 71 6.29 -22.14 18.36
N TRP A 72 7.32 -21.84 17.56
CA TRP A 72 8.46 -22.71 17.36
C TRP A 72 9.26 -22.94 18.65
N GLN A 73 9.47 -21.90 19.44
CA GLN A 73 10.20 -21.98 20.71
C GLN A 73 9.44 -22.76 21.77
N PHE A 74 8.14 -22.52 21.92
CA PHE A 74 7.35 -23.02 23.06
C PHE A 74 6.46 -24.23 22.75
N GLN A 75 6.28 -24.61 21.48
CA GLN A 75 5.46 -25.77 21.08
C GLN A 75 6.30 -26.74 20.24
N SER A 76 7.38 -27.26 20.83
CA SER A 76 8.36 -28.11 20.13
C SER A 76 7.73 -29.37 19.52
N GLU A 77 6.72 -29.94 20.17
CA GLU A 77 5.98 -31.12 19.73
C GLU A 77 5.08 -30.86 18.51
N ARG A 78 4.84 -29.59 18.17
CA ARG A 78 4.00 -29.18 17.02
C ARG A 78 4.80 -28.60 15.86
N ARG A 79 6.14 -28.64 15.96
CA ARG A 79 7.02 -28.19 14.88
C ARG A 79 6.75 -29.01 13.63
N SER A 80 6.58 -28.31 12.52
CA SER A 80 6.33 -28.90 11.22
C SER A 80 7.15 -28.16 10.16
N ASN A 81 7.36 -28.85 9.04
CA ASN A 81 7.97 -28.24 7.85
C ASN A 81 7.15 -27.04 7.35
N SER A 82 5.82 -27.04 7.56
CA SER A 82 4.97 -25.90 7.17
C SER A 82 5.19 -24.66 8.04
N TRP A 83 5.45 -24.84 9.35
CA TRP A 83 5.79 -23.71 10.23
C TRP A 83 7.16 -23.15 9.91
N GLN A 84 8.13 -24.02 9.64
CA GLN A 84 9.45 -23.60 9.20
C GLN A 84 9.39 -22.84 7.87
N ALA A 85 8.67 -23.37 6.88
CA ALA A 85 8.46 -22.71 5.61
C ALA A 85 7.79 -21.33 5.78
N THR A 86 6.84 -21.20 6.72
CA THR A 86 6.21 -19.90 7.01
C THR A 86 7.22 -18.91 7.59
N ILE A 87 8.09 -19.34 8.51
CA ILE A 87 9.15 -18.50 9.09
C ILE A 87 10.12 -18.03 8.02
N ASP A 88 10.58 -18.95 7.16
CA ASP A 88 11.52 -18.64 6.09
C ASP A 88 10.91 -17.70 5.05
N GLU A 89 9.66 -17.94 4.64
CA GLU A 89 8.92 -17.05 3.74
C GLU A 89 8.77 -15.64 4.32
N GLN A 90 8.39 -15.51 5.61
CA GLN A 90 8.27 -14.18 6.21
C GLN A 90 9.62 -13.45 6.27
N ARG A 91 10.70 -14.16 6.58
CA ARG A 91 12.06 -13.58 6.58
C ARG A 91 12.47 -13.10 5.21
N ASP A 92 12.27 -13.91 4.18
CA ASP A 92 12.60 -13.57 2.80
C ASP A 92 11.81 -12.35 2.31
N GLN A 93 10.51 -12.30 2.61
CA GLN A 93 9.65 -11.19 2.20
C GLN A 93 9.99 -9.90 2.95
N ILE A 94 10.31 -9.97 4.24
CA ILE A 94 10.81 -8.82 5.00
C ILE A 94 12.12 -8.31 4.39
N ALA A 95 13.07 -9.21 4.10
CA ALA A 95 14.36 -8.83 3.51
C ALA A 95 14.18 -8.18 2.13
N ARG A 96 13.29 -8.71 1.30
CA ARG A 96 12.93 -8.11 0.01
C ARG A 96 12.33 -6.72 0.20
N LEU A 97 11.34 -6.57 1.09
CA LEU A 97 10.69 -5.29 1.35
C LEU A 97 11.68 -4.21 1.82
N LEU A 98 12.57 -4.56 2.75
CA LEU A 98 13.62 -3.65 3.25
C LEU A 98 14.68 -3.33 2.19
N THR A 99 14.86 -4.17 1.18
CA THR A 99 15.74 -3.91 0.03
C THR A 99 15.07 -2.97 -0.98
N SER A 100 13.76 -3.13 -1.23
CA SER A 100 12.97 -2.23 -2.08
C SER A 100 12.87 -0.83 -1.51
N GLN A 101 12.77 -0.73 -0.19
CA GLN A 101 12.45 0.50 0.53
C GLN A 101 13.45 0.73 1.67
N PRO A 102 14.62 1.32 1.37
CA PRO A 102 15.62 1.62 2.39
C PRO A 102 15.10 2.53 3.52
N SER A 103 14.09 3.37 3.24
CA SER A 103 13.43 4.23 4.23
C SER A 103 12.73 3.48 5.36
N LEU A 104 12.42 2.19 5.18
CA LEU A 104 11.84 1.34 6.22
C LEU A 104 12.87 0.75 7.18
N GLN A 105 14.17 0.95 6.93
CA GLN A 105 15.25 0.46 7.82
C GLN A 105 15.58 1.42 8.97
N SER A 106 15.02 2.64 8.97
CA SER A 106 15.39 3.75 9.86
C SER A 106 14.35 4.03 10.94
#